data_AF-A0A1W1I3J9-F1
#
_entry.id   AF-A0A1W1I3J9-F1
#
_cell.length_a   1.000
_cell.length_b   1.000
_cell.length_c   1.000
_cell.angle_alpha   90.00
_cell.angle_beta   90.00
_cell.angle_gamma   90.00
#
_symmetry.space_group_name_H-M   'P 1'
#
loop_
_entity.id
_entity.type
_entity.pdbx_description
1 polymer ?
#
loop_
_entity_poly.entity_id
_entity_poly.type
_entity_poly.pdbx_seq_one_letter_code
_entity_poly.pdbx_strand_id
1 'polypeptide(L)' 'MATQVRSCSKCFQLMWLKQDDYELLDEETIRAKCPHCGSLVRFKLTSEGANATGPKMGH' A
#
# COMPACT_ATOMS: atom_id res chain seq x y z
N MET A 1 12.75 6.71 -7.93
CA MET A 1 12.23 6.36 -6.59
C MET A 1 10.76 6.00 -6.73
N ALA A 2 10.39 4.73 -6.53
CA ALA A 2 9.00 4.31 -6.62
C ALA A 2 8.26 4.69 -5.33
N THR A 3 7.23 5.53 -5.43
CA THR A 3 6.35 5.87 -4.30
C THR A 3 5.08 5.06 -4.45
N GLN A 4 4.68 4.33 -3.41
CA GLN A 4 3.42 3.57 -3.40
C GLN A 4 2.35 4.36 -2.64
N VAL A 5 1.14 4.43 -3.22
CA VAL A 5 -0.02 5.00 -2.53
C VAL A 5 -0.85 3.87 -1.93
N ARG A 6 -1.11 3.93 -0.62
CA ARG A 6 -1.89 2.93 0.12
C ARG A 6 -2.89 3.61 1.05
N SER A 7 -3.99 2.94 1.38
CA SER A 7 -4.99 3.45 2.34
C SER A 7 -4.80 2.82 3.71
N CYS A 8 -4.69 3.62 4.77
CA CYS A 8 -4.55 3.11 6.13
C CYS A 8 -5.79 2.30 6.55
N SER A 9 -5.64 1.06 7.02
CA SER A 9 -6.77 0.26 7.53
C SER A 9 -7.32 0.72 8.88
N LYS A 10 -6.70 1.72 9.51
CA LYS A 10 -7.12 2.26 10.83
C LYS A 10 -7.84 3.60 10.72
N CYS A 11 -7.28 4.55 9.99
CA CYS A 11 -7.88 5.88 9.83
C CYS A 11 -8.44 6.14 8.42
N PHE A 12 -8.32 5.19 7.50
CA PHE A 12 -8.79 5.26 6.12
C PHE A 12 -8.22 6.41 5.29
N GLN A 13 -7.20 7.10 5.80
CA GLN A 13 -6.48 8.15 5.09
C GLN A 13 -5.48 7.54 4.09
N LEU A 14 -5.27 8.26 2.99
CA LEU A 14 -4.27 7.92 1.99
C LEU A 14 -2.86 8.21 2.50
N MET A 15 -1.95 7.29 2.22
CA MET A 15 -0.57 7.30 2.64
C MET A 15 0.32 7.18 1.41
N TRP A 16 1.32 8.04 1.32
CA TRP A 16 2.39 7.98 0.32
C TRP A 16 3.61 7.37 0.99
N LEU A 17 3.94 6.15 0.60
CA LEU A 17 5.01 5.37 1.19
C LEU A 17 6.18 5.29 0.21
N LYS A 18 7.33 5.83 0.63
CA LYS A 18 8.61 5.60 -0.05
C LYS A 18 9.21 4.29 0.46
N GLN A 19 10.19 3.75 -0.26
CA GLN A 19 10.87 2.51 0.15
C GLN A 19 11.41 2.55 1.59
N ASP A 20 11.85 3.72 2.06
CA ASP A 20 12.38 3.89 3.42
C ASP A 20 11.28 4.02 4.50
N ASP A 21 10.03 4.26 4.10
CA ASP A 21 8.89 4.45 5.02
C ASP A 21 8.20 3.12 5.40
N TYR A 22 8.63 2.01 4.80
CA TYR A 22 8.08 0.69 5.06
C TYR A 22 9.15 -0.40 5.12
N GLU A 23 8.88 -1.40 5.93
CA GLU A 23 9.71 -2.58 6.11
C GLU A 23 9.06 -3.77 5.41
N LEU A 24 9.85 -4.59 4.70
CA LEU A 24 9.40 -5.89 4.20
C LEU A 24 9.37 -6.88 5.36
N LEU A 25 8.18 -7.38 5.71
CA LEU A 25 8.04 -8.46 6.70
C LEU A 25 8.24 -9.83 6.06
N ASP A 26 7.81 -9.98 4.81
CA ASP A 26 7.99 -11.14 3.96
C ASP A 26 7.96 -10.69 2.48
N GLU A 27 8.13 -11.62 1.54
CA GLU A 27 8.20 -11.34 0.10
C GLU A 27 6.94 -10.65 -0.43
N GLU A 28 5.79 -10.83 0.21
CA GLU A 28 4.50 -10.29 -0.23
C GLU A 28 3.91 -9.29 0.76
N THR A 29 4.56 -8.96 1.86
CA THR A 29 3.98 -8.14 2.94
C THR A 29 4.93 -7.07 3.40
N ILE A 30 4.45 -5.83 3.36
CA ILE A 30 5.13 -4.67 3.95
C ILE A 30 4.42 -4.22 5.22
N ARG A 31 5.17 -3.61 6.13
CA ARG A 31 4.69 -2.89 7.30
C ARG A 31 5.12 -1.44 7.20
N ALA A 32 4.18 -0.52 7.41
CA ALA A 32 4.47 0.91 7.44
C ALA A 32 3.78 1.58 8.63
N LYS A 33 4.36 2.70 9.09
CA LYS A 33 3.72 3.57 10.07
C LYS A 33 2.84 4.60 9.36
N CYS A 34 1.59 4.71 9.78
CA CYS A 34 0.70 5.72 9.25
C CYS A 34 1.15 7.12 9.70
N PRO A 35 1.40 8.08 8.78
CA PRO A 35 1.76 9.44 9.15
C PRO A 35 0.58 10.21 9.79
N HIS A 36 -0.66 9.77 9.54
CA HIS A 36 -1.87 10.45 10.03
C HIS A 36 -2.27 10.01 11.44
N CYS A 37 -2.26 8.70 11.72
CA CYS A 37 -2.72 8.16 12.99
C CYS A 37 -1.63 7.46 13.81
N GLY A 38 -0.40 7.41 13.32
CA GLY A 38 0.73 6.76 14.00
C GLY A 38 0.66 5.24 14.09
N SER A 39 -0.43 4.62 13.62
CA SER A 39 -0.62 3.16 13.69
C SER A 39 0.33 2.42 12.76
N LEU A 40 0.87 1.29 13.22
CA LEU A 40 1.57 0.35 12.36
C LEU A 40 0.55 -0.52 11.61
N VAL A 41 0.60 -0.45 10.29
CA VAL A 41 -0.31 -1.16 9.37
C VAL A 41 0.48 -2.05 8.43
N ARG A 42 -0.12 -3.16 8.03
CA ARG A 42 0.46 -4.13 7.10
C ARG A 42 -0.27 -4.09 5.77
N PHE A 43 0.45 -4.20 4.67
CA PHE A 43 -0.09 -4.25 3.32
C PHE A 43 0.48 -5.43 2.58
N LYS A 44 -0.36 -6.13 1.81
CA LYS A 44 0.13 -7.09 0.83
C LYS A 44 0.62 -6.35 -0.41
N LEU A 45 1.84 -6.64 -0.83
CA LEU A 45 2.36 -6.32 -2.15
C LEU A 45 1.61 -7.20 -3.16
N THR A 46 0.58 -6.65 -3.77
CA THR A 46 0.04 -7.22 -5.00
C THR A 46 1.09 -7.03 -6.09
N SER A 47 1.64 -8.13 -6.61
CA SER A 47 2.40 -8.13 -7.86
C SER A 47 1.60 -7.40 -8.95
N GLU A 48 2.29 -6.62 -9.79
CA GLU A 48 1.73 -5.83 -10.89
C GLU A 48 0.93 -6.74 -11.83
N GLY A 49 -0.36 -6.90 -11.55
CA GLY A 49 -1.24 -7.82 -12.29
C GLY A 49 -2.64 -7.89 -11.70
N ALA A 50 -2.77 -7.92 -10.37
CA ALA A 50 -4.09 -7.99 -9.73
C ALA A 50 -4.85 -6.64 -9.72
N ASN A 51 -4.13 -5.51 -9.67
CA ASN A 51 -4.73 -4.17 -9.78
C ASN A 51 -4.85 -3.65 -11.23
N ALA A 52 -4.33 -4.40 -12.21
CA ALA A 52 -4.44 -4.05 -13.63
C ALA A 52 -5.79 -4.47 -14.24
N THR A 53 -6.62 -5.22 -13.52
CA THR A 53 -8.05 -5.35 -13.82
C THR A 53 -8.80 -4.12 -13.31
N GLY A 54 -8.55 -2.97 -13.93
CA GLY A 54 -9.53 -1.88 -13.91
C GLY A 54 -10.88 -2.40 -14.44
N PRO A 55 -12.01 -1.71 -14.17
CA PRO A 55 -13.29 -2.12 -14.72
C PRO A 55 -13.13 -2.28 -16.24
N LYS A 56 -13.48 -3.45 -16.77
CA LYS A 56 -13.59 -3.62 -18.22
C LYS A 56 -14.66 -2.62 -18.65
N MET A 57 -14.24 -1.48 -19.21
CA MET A 57 -15.13 -0.52 -19.85
C MET A 57 -15.74 -1.28 -21.03
N GLY A 58 -16.91 -1.88 -20.79
CA GLY A 58 -17.72 -2.52 -21.81
C GLY A 58 -18.05 -1.46 -22.86
N HIS A 59 -17.78 -1.81 -24.11
CA HIS A 59 -18.18 -1.05 -25.28
C HIS A 59 -19.37 -1.77 -25.91
#